data_AF-A0A967VZE2-F1
#
_entry.id   AF-A0A967VZE2-F1
#
_cell.length_a   1.000
_cell.length_b   1.000
_cell.length_c   1.000
_cell.angle_alpha   90.00
_cell.angle_beta   90.00
_cell.angle_gamma   90.00
#
_symmetry.space_group_name_H-M   'P 1'
#
loop_
_entity.id
_entity.type
_entity.pdbx_description
1 polymer ?
#
loop_
_entity_poly.entity_id
_entity_poly.type
_entity_poly.pdbx_seq_one_letter_code
_entity_poly.pdbx_strand_id
1 'polypeptide(L)' 'NGHILAMVGGRDFQKSQFNRATQAKRQPGSAFKPFLYTAAMDNGYTPVDKVLNQP' A
#
# COMPACT_ATOMS: atom_id res chain seq x y z
N ASN A 1 -15.35 11.42 4.33
CA ASN A 1 -14.72 12.70 3.93
C ASN A 1 -13.19 12.68 3.85
N GLY A 2 -12.47 11.58 4.16
CA GLY A 2 -11.01 11.50 3.89
C GLY A 2 -10.14 12.47 4.71
N HIS A 3 -10.57 12.89 5.90
CA HIS A 3 -9.82 13.83 6.73
C HIS A 3 -8.57 13.19 7.35
N ILE A 4 -7.50 13.96 7.49
CA ILE A 4 -6.26 13.56 8.16
C ILE A 4 -6.42 13.82 9.66
N LEU A 5 -6.37 12.75 10.46
CA LEU A 5 -6.43 12.84 11.93
C LEU A 5 -5.04 13.14 12.53
N ALA A 6 -3.98 12.59 11.92
CA ALA A 6 -2.60 12.81 12.29
C ALA A 6 -1.67 12.48 11.11
N MET A 7 -0.48 13.09 11.04
CA MET A 7 0.52 12.83 10.02
C MET A 7 1.93 13.00 10.59
N VAL A 8 2.82 12.05 10.30
CA VAL A 8 4.24 12.09 10.69
C VAL A 8 5.11 11.87 9.46
N GLY A 9 5.84 12.92 9.04
CA GLY A 9 6.69 12.89 7.84
C GLY A 9 8.13 12.41 8.05
N GLY A 10 8.56 12.28 9.31
CA GLY A 10 9.92 11.91 9.69
C GLY A 10 10.08 11.89 11.21
N ARG A 11 11.25 11.44 11.68
CA ARG A 11 11.53 11.33 13.13
C ARG A 11 11.73 12.69 13.81
N ASP A 12 12.35 13.64 13.11
CA ASP A 12 12.71 14.97 13.63
C ASP A 12 12.63 15.98 12.48
N PHE A 13 11.74 16.97 12.62
CA PHE A 13 11.48 17.99 11.61
C PHE A 13 12.65 18.98 11.47
N GLN A 14 13.37 19.26 12.56
CA GLN A 14 14.50 20.20 12.53
C GLN A 14 15.69 19.62 11.75
N LYS A 15 15.85 18.29 11.78
CA LYS A 15 16.85 17.60 10.96
C LYS A 15 16.43 17.45 9.51
N SER A 16 15.15 17.26 9.24
CA SER A 16 14.64 17.07 7.89
C SER A 16 13.17 17.45 7.80
N GLN A 17 12.89 18.51 7.05
CA GLN A 17 11.52 18.97 6.79
C GLN A 17 10.83 18.19 5.67
N PHE A 18 11.52 17.22 5.05
CA PHE A 18 10.96 16.38 3.99
C PHE A 18 9.89 15.43 4.55
N ASN A 19 8.68 15.55 4.03
CA ASN A 19 7.52 14.78 4.49
C ASN A 19 7.40 13.45 3.73
N ARG A 20 7.85 12.37 4.36
CA ARG A 20 7.81 11.03 3.76
C ARG A 20 6.40 10.48 3.58
N ALA A 21 5.40 10.96 4.32
CA ALA A 21 4.03 10.48 4.20
C ALA A 21 3.38 10.88 2.86
N THR A 22 3.83 11.99 2.25
CA THR A 22 3.23 12.52 1.01
C THR A 22 4.23 12.63 -0.15
N GLN A 23 5.53 12.80 0.13
CA GLN A 23 6.53 13.08 -0.90
C GLN A 23 7.43 11.88 -1.21
N ALA A 24 7.58 10.91 -0.30
CA ALA A 24 8.47 9.78 -0.51
C ALA A 24 7.81 8.70 -1.38
N LYS A 25 8.34 8.49 -2.59
CA LYS A 25 7.99 7.33 -3.42
C LYS A 25 8.88 6.15 -3.04
N ARG A 26 8.27 5.04 -2.64
CA ARG A 26 8.96 3.80 -2.26
C ARG A 26 8.21 2.60 -2.83
N GLN A 27 8.92 1.49 -3.05
CA GLN A 27 8.26 0.24 -3.42
C GLN A 27 7.42 -0.25 -2.23
N PRO A 28 6.12 -0.53 -2.43
CA PRO A 28 5.24 -1.03 -1.35
C PRO A 28 5.47 -2.52 -1.03
N GLY A 29 6.08 -3.28 -1.94
CA GLY A 29 6.25 -4.72 -1.80
C GLY A 29 4.91 -5.45 -1.66
N SER A 30 4.87 -6.48 -0.81
CA SER A 30 3.67 -7.29 -0.59
C SER A 30 2.45 -6.51 -0.08
N ALA A 31 2.63 -5.29 0.46
CA ALA A 31 1.51 -4.44 0.87
C ALA A 31 0.61 -4.02 -0.32
N PHE A 32 1.10 -4.15 -1.57
CA PHE A 32 0.31 -3.87 -2.77
C PHE A 32 -0.61 -5.03 -3.19
N LYS A 33 -0.38 -6.25 -2.69
CA LYS A 33 -1.14 -7.45 -3.08
C LYS A 33 -2.66 -7.31 -2.99
N PRO A 34 -3.25 -6.63 -1.99
CA PRO A 34 -4.71 -6.47 -1.94
C PRO A 34 -5.30 -5.87 -3.21
N PHE A 35 -4.64 -4.89 -3.84
CA PHE A 35 -5.11 -4.30 -5.11
C PHE A 35 -5.10 -5.29 -6.28
N LEU A 36 -4.09 -6.17 -6.31
CA LEU A 36 -4.00 -7.22 -7.32
C LEU A 36 -5.10 -8.26 -7.12
N TYR A 37 -5.33 -8.69 -5.88
CA TYR A 37 -6.37 -9.68 -5.58
C TYR A 37 -7.78 -9.12 -5.75
N THR A 38 -8.03 -7.85 -5.43
CA THR A 38 -9.32 -7.22 -5.73
C THR A 38 -9.54 -7.14 -7.23
N ALA A 39 -8.52 -6.80 -8.02
CA ALA A 39 -8.62 -6.85 -9.47
C ALA A 39 -8.92 -8.27 -9.99
N ALA A 40 -8.30 -9.31 -9.41
CA ALA A 40 -8.65 -10.69 -9.78
C ALA A 40 -10.13 -11.00 -9.47
N MET A 41 -10.64 -10.55 -8.32
CA MET A 41 -12.05 -10.72 -7.96
C MET A 41 -13.00 -9.97 -8.89
N ASP A 42 -12.65 -8.74 -9.29
CA ASP A 42 -13.39 -7.97 -10.30
C ASP A 42 -13.42 -8.69 -11.67
N ASN A 43 -12.43 -9.56 -11.92
CA ASN A 43 -12.34 -10.41 -13.10
C ASN A 43 -12.89 -11.84 -12.89
N GLY A 44 -13.71 -12.04 -11.86
CA GLY A 44 -14.46 -13.29 -11.65
C GLY A 44 -13.80 -14.33 -10.76
N TYR A 45 -12.62 -14.04 -10.19
CA TYR A 45 -12.02 -14.92 -9.20
C TYR A 45 -12.76 -14.82 -7.85
N THR A 46 -12.81 -15.92 -7.10
CA THR A 46 -13.36 -15.96 -5.75
C THR A 46 -12.26 -16.15 -4.71
N PRO A 47 -12.48 -15.77 -3.44
CA PRO A 47 -11.52 -16.03 -2.36
C PRO A 47 -11.17 -17.52 -2.13
N VAL A 48 -11.97 -18.44 -2.67
CA VAL A 48 -11.77 -19.90 -2.53
C VAL A 48 -11.13 -20.53 -3.78
N ASP A 49 -10.86 -19.75 -4.82
CA ASP A 49 -10.19 -20.23 -6.01
C ASP A 49 -8.76 -20.67 -5.70
N LYS A 50 -8.37 -21.82 -6.24
CA LYS A 50 -7.02 -22.36 -6.05
C LYS A 50 -6.13 -21.87 -7.19
N VAL A 51 -5.04 -21.22 -6.82
CA VAL A 51 -3.97 -20.83 -7.74
C VAL A 51 -2.74 -21.69 -7.47
N LEU A 52 -2.17 -22.26 -8.51
CA LEU A 52 -0.95 -23.05 -8.41
C LEU A 52 0.24 -22.12 -8.12
N ASN A 53 0.95 -22.39 -7.02
CA ASN A 53 2.22 -21.74 -6.70
C ASN A 53 3.35 -22.75 -6.89
N GLN A 54 4.17 -22.55 -7.91
CA GLN A 54 5.28 -23.43 -8.29
C GLN A 54 6.50 -22.58 -8.69
N PRO A 55 7.73 -23.10 -8.49
CA PRO A 55 8.97 -22.43 -8.93
C PRO A 55 9.02 -22.14 -10.43
#